data_AF-A0AAD6PLW8-F1
#
_entry.id   AF-A0AAD6PLW8-F1
#
_cell.length_a   1.000
_cell.length_b   1.000
_cell.length_c   1.000
_cell.angle_alpha   90.00
_cell.angle_beta   90.00
_cell.angle_gamma   90.00
#
_symmetry.space_group_name_H-M   'P 1'
#
loop_
_entity.id
_entity.type
_entity.pdbx_description
1 polymer ?
#
loop_
_entity_poly.entity_id
_entity_poly.type
_entity_poly.pdbx_seq_one_letter_code
_entity_poly.pdbx_strand_id
1 'polypeptide(L)'
;MRIEACEGVSASRKHLVFAYYVTGHGFGHATRVVEVVRNLILAGHDVHVVTGAPDFVFTSEIQSPRLFIRKVLLDCGAVQADALTVDRLASLEKYSETAVKPRESILATEIEWLNSIKADLVVSDVVPVVCRAAADAGIRSVCVTNFSWDFIYAEYVMATGNHHRSIVWQWEAG
;
A
#
# COMPACT_ATOMS: atom_id res chain seq x y z
N MET A 1 8.50 46.51 -7.69
CA MET A 1 7.59 45.40 -8.04
C MET A 1 7.82 44.31 -6.99
N ARG A 2 6.93 44.22 -6.00
CA ARG A 2 7.00 43.21 -4.93
C ARG A 2 6.44 41.91 -5.49
N ILE A 3 7.18 40.82 -5.32
CA ILE A 3 6.69 39.47 -5.58
C ILE A 3 5.89 39.10 -4.33
N GLU A 4 4.57 39.07 -4.45
CA GLU A 4 3.69 38.56 -3.41
C GLU A 4 3.89 37.04 -3.31
N ALA A 5 4.28 36.59 -2.12
CA ALA A 5 4.31 35.18 -1.78
C ALA A 5 2.88 34.65 -1.80
N CYS A 6 2.66 33.59 -2.59
CA CYS A 6 1.40 32.85 -2.57
C CYS A 6 1.25 32.26 -1.16
N GLU A 7 0.35 32.83 -0.36
CA GLU A 7 0.03 32.36 0.98
C GLU A 7 -0.44 30.90 0.88
N GLY A 8 0.39 30.00 1.41
CA GLY A 8 0.08 28.58 1.48
C GLY A 8 -1.23 28.40 2.25
N VAL A 9 -2.14 27.62 1.66
CA VAL A 9 -3.39 27.19 2.29
C VAL A 9 -3.06 26.51 3.62
N SER A 10 -3.13 27.26 4.71
CA SER A 10 -3.07 26.73 6.07
C SER A 10 -4.44 26.15 6.40
N ALA A 11 -4.74 24.99 5.79
CA ALA A 11 -5.82 24.16 6.26
C ALA A 11 -5.45 23.71 7.67
N SER A 12 -6.30 24.03 8.66
CA SER A 12 -6.28 23.34 9.95
C SER A 12 -6.21 21.84 9.67
N ARG A 13 -5.08 21.20 9.96
CA ARG A 13 -4.89 19.78 9.67
C ARG A 13 -5.77 19.02 10.65
N LYS A 14 -6.98 18.68 10.21
CA LYS A 14 -7.85 17.74 10.91
C LYS A 14 -7.01 16.51 11.24
N HIS A 15 -7.00 16.10 12.51
CA HIS A 15 -6.39 14.84 12.92
C HIS A 15 -7.12 13.68 12.22
N LEU A 16 -6.37 12.68 11.76
CA LEU A 16 -6.88 11.53 11.00
C LEU A 16 -6.19 10.26 11.49
N VAL A 17 -6.89 9.14 11.38
CA VAL A 17 -6.36 7.80 11.64
C VAL A 17 -6.16 7.06 10.32
N PHE A 18 -4.92 6.67 10.03
CA PHE A 18 -4.56 5.94 8.81
C PHE A 18 -4.35 4.46 9.11
N ALA A 19 -4.93 3.58 8.29
CA ALA A 19 -4.55 2.18 8.23
C ALA A 19 -3.66 1.95 7.01
N TYR A 20 -2.35 1.76 7.23
CA TYR A 20 -1.36 1.60 6.17
C TYR A 20 -0.95 0.14 6.04
N TYR A 21 -1.40 -0.51 4.97
CA TYR A 21 -1.09 -1.89 4.67
C TYR A 21 0.15 -1.98 3.80
N VAL A 22 1.12 -2.76 4.27
CA VAL A 22 2.40 -2.97 3.59
C VAL A 22 2.61 -4.45 3.37
N THR A 23 2.91 -4.82 2.14
CA THR A 23 3.30 -6.19 1.82
C THR A 23 4.50 -6.63 2.68
N GLY A 24 4.54 -7.91 3.05
CA GLY A 24 5.69 -8.51 3.71
C GLY A 24 6.84 -8.83 2.74
N HIS A 25 6.66 -8.62 1.43
CA HIS A 25 7.65 -9.01 0.42
C HIS A 25 8.78 -8.00 0.28
N GLY A 26 9.94 -8.37 0.82
CA GLY A 26 11.19 -7.63 0.67
C GLY A 26 11.24 -6.34 1.51
N PHE A 27 12.44 -5.98 1.97
CA PHE A 27 12.63 -4.79 2.79
C PHE A 27 12.34 -3.48 2.04
N GLY A 28 12.42 -3.46 0.70
CA GLY A 28 12.25 -2.24 -0.10
C GLY A 28 10.85 -1.63 -0.03
N HIS A 29 9.80 -2.44 0.12
CA HIS A 29 8.45 -1.93 0.35
C HIS A 29 8.34 -1.24 1.71
N ALA A 30 8.82 -1.92 2.75
CA ALA A 30 8.77 -1.41 4.11
C ALA A 30 9.57 -0.11 4.29
N THR A 31 10.81 -0.03 3.80
CA THR A 31 11.66 1.18 3.96
C THR A 31 11.07 2.41 3.29
N ARG A 32 10.39 2.28 2.15
CA ARG A 32 9.68 3.41 1.53
C ARG A 32 8.47 3.82 2.37
N VAL A 33 7.69 2.87 2.86
CA VAL A 33 6.51 3.16 3.67
C VAL A 33 6.91 3.85 4.97
N VAL A 34 8.07 3.52 5.56
CA VAL A 34 8.62 4.23 6.72
C VAL A 34 8.62 5.74 6.51
N GLU A 35 9.09 6.23 5.36
CA GLU A 35 9.13 7.68 5.11
C GLU A 35 7.75 8.31 4.97
N VAL A 36 6.79 7.61 4.35
CA VAL A 36 5.40 8.11 4.25
C VAL A 36 4.75 8.15 5.62
N VAL A 37 4.88 7.07 6.40
CA VAL A 37 4.34 6.95 7.77
C VAL A 37 4.96 8.01 8.67
N ARG A 38 6.28 8.21 8.60
CA ARG A 38 6.98 9.25 9.35
C ARG A 38 6.40 10.63 9.06
N ASN A 39 6.18 10.97 7.80
CA ASN A 39 5.62 12.28 7.41
C ASN A 39 4.15 12.46 7.83
N LEU A 40 3.33 11.41 7.77
CA LEU A 40 1.95 11.43 8.29
C LEU A 40 1.93 11.68 9.80
N ILE A 41 2.81 11.02 10.55
CA ILE A 41 2.96 11.21 12.00
C ILE A 41 3.44 12.63 12.33
N LEU A 42 4.44 13.14 11.61
CA LEU A 42 4.94 14.52 11.76
C LEU A 42 3.86 15.55 11.44
N ALA A 43 2.93 15.22 10.54
CA ALA A 43 1.76 16.04 10.23
C ALA A 43 0.67 16.01 11.31
N GLY A 44 0.82 15.18 12.37
CA GLY A 44 -0.09 15.12 13.51
C GLY A 44 -1.14 14.02 13.43
N HIS A 45 -0.96 13.02 12.56
CA HIS A 45 -1.89 11.91 12.37
C HIS A 45 -1.45 10.64 13.11
N ASP A 46 -2.41 9.75 13.38
CA ASP A 46 -2.15 8.43 13.92
C ASP A 46 -2.07 7.42 12.77
N VAL A 47 -1.08 6.52 12.81
CA VAL A 47 -0.83 5.58 11.73
C VAL A 47 -0.68 4.17 12.26
N HIS A 48 -1.60 3.31 11.82
CA HIS A 48 -1.57 1.88 12.05
C HIS A 48 -0.95 1.17 10.85
N VAL A 49 0.29 0.73 10.99
CA VAL A 49 1.00 -0.06 9.98
C VAL A 49 0.62 -1.53 10.13
N VAL A 50 -0.01 -2.10 9.10
CA VAL A 50 -0.32 -3.53 9.02
C VAL A 50 0.71 -4.18 8.09
N THR A 51 1.55 -5.05 8.63
CA THR A 51 2.67 -5.61 7.86
C THR A 51 3.17 -6.95 8.39
N GLY A 52 3.76 -7.76 7.52
CA GLY A 52 4.56 -8.93 7.88
C GLY A 52 6.05 -8.64 8.09
N ALA A 53 6.55 -7.44 7.75
CA ALA A 53 7.95 -7.07 7.93
C ALA A 53 8.33 -6.95 9.42
N PRO A 54 9.60 -7.14 9.84
CA PRO A 54 10.01 -6.97 11.24
C PRO A 54 9.76 -5.56 11.80
N ASP A 55 9.42 -5.43 13.09
CA ASP A 55 9.13 -4.13 13.73
C ASP A 55 10.28 -3.13 13.63
N PHE A 56 11.53 -3.62 13.74
CA PHE A 56 12.72 -2.77 13.74
C PHE A 56 12.83 -1.90 12.49
N VAL A 57 12.25 -2.34 11.35
CA VAL A 57 12.26 -1.57 10.10
C VAL A 57 11.56 -0.21 10.27
N PHE A 58 10.50 -0.18 11.10
CA PHE A 58 9.75 1.04 11.38
C PHE A 58 10.26 1.73 12.65
N THR A 59 10.56 0.97 13.70
CA THR A 59 10.91 1.54 15.01
C THR A 59 12.33 2.09 15.10
N SER A 60 13.25 1.70 14.20
CA SER A 60 14.58 2.34 14.12
C SER A 60 14.47 3.81 13.67
N GLU A 61 13.53 4.08 12.78
CA GLU A 61 13.35 5.38 12.12
C GLU A 61 12.23 6.22 12.74
N ILE A 62 11.23 5.59 13.37
CA ILE A 62 10.04 6.27 13.89
C ILE A 62 9.89 5.95 15.37
N GLN A 63 10.22 6.94 16.20
CA GLN A 63 10.00 6.90 17.64
C GLN A 63 8.86 7.86 17.99
N SER A 64 7.61 7.36 17.92
CA SER A 64 6.42 8.18 18.17
C SER A 64 5.30 7.35 18.79
N PRO A 65 4.54 7.89 19.77
CA PRO A 65 3.37 7.22 20.32
C PRO A 65 2.20 7.12 19.34
N ARG A 66 2.28 7.77 18.17
CA ARG A 66 1.28 7.73 17.10
C ARG A 66 1.52 6.63 16.07
N LEU A 67 2.60 5.87 16.24
CA LEU A 67 2.89 4.69 15.42
C LEU A 67 2.34 3.45 16.11
N PHE A 68 1.47 2.74 15.42
CA PHE A 68 0.95 1.45 15.85
C PHE A 68 1.32 0.40 14.81
N ILE A 69 1.86 -0.74 15.24
CA ILE A 69 2.22 -1.83 14.31
C ILE A 69 1.35 -3.05 14.62
N ARG A 70 0.67 -3.56 13.59
CA ARG A 70 -0.16 -4.76 13.63
C ARG A 70 0.46 -5.83 12.71
N LYS A 71 0.84 -6.97 13.29
CA LYS A 71 1.43 -8.09 12.53
C LYS A 71 0.35 -8.97 11.92
N VAL A 72 0.11 -8.78 10.63
CA VAL A 72 -0.77 -9.64 9.83
C VAL A 72 -0.16 -9.85 8.45
N LEU A 73 -0.17 -11.09 7.99
CA LEU A 73 0.24 -11.47 6.65
C LEU A 73 -0.99 -11.53 5.75
N LEU A 74 -1.27 -10.45 5.02
CA LEU A 74 -2.36 -10.38 4.03
C LEU A 74 -1.89 -10.51 2.58
N ASP A 75 -0.57 -10.51 2.39
CA ASP A 75 0.07 -10.70 1.10
C ASP A 75 1.31 -11.57 1.29
N CYS A 76 1.35 -12.67 0.53
CA CYS A 76 2.44 -13.63 0.51
C CYS A 76 3.41 -13.41 -0.64
N GLY A 77 3.22 -12.32 -1.40
CA GLY A 77 3.93 -11.86 -2.59
C GLY A 77 4.54 -12.96 -3.47
N ALA A 78 5.70 -12.65 -4.06
CA ALA A 78 6.39 -13.54 -4.99
C ALA A 78 7.30 -14.53 -4.26
N VAL A 79 7.04 -15.82 -4.42
CA VAL A 79 7.95 -16.89 -4.01
C VAL A 79 9.15 -16.88 -4.95
N GLN A 80 10.34 -16.66 -4.38
CA GLN A 80 11.59 -16.69 -5.12
C GLN A 80 12.08 -18.14 -5.25
N ALA A 81 12.41 -18.56 -6.48
CA ALA A 81 13.12 -19.82 -6.72
C ALA A 81 14.63 -19.65 -6.45
N ASP A 82 15.17 -18.47 -6.75
CA ASP A 82 16.51 -18.04 -6.42
C ASP A 82 16.56 -16.50 -6.23
N ALA A 83 17.75 -15.92 -6.05
CA ALA A 83 17.92 -14.49 -5.80
C ALA A 83 17.34 -13.56 -6.87
N LEU A 84 17.15 -14.05 -8.10
CA LEU A 84 16.71 -13.26 -9.26
C LEU A 84 15.45 -13.81 -9.94
N THR A 85 15.07 -15.08 -9.68
CA THR A 85 13.93 -15.71 -10.36
C THR A 85 12.73 -15.94 -9.43
N VAL A 86 11.55 -15.65 -9.96
CA VAL A 86 10.26 -15.87 -9.29
C VAL A 86 9.68 -17.21 -9.74
N ASP A 87 9.33 -18.06 -8.78
CA ASP A 87 8.49 -19.22 -9.03
C ASP A 87 7.03 -18.78 -9.10
N ARG A 88 6.51 -18.68 -10.32
CA ARG A 88 5.15 -18.22 -10.58
C ARG A 88 4.09 -19.18 -10.06
N LEU A 89 4.34 -20.50 -10.14
CA LEU A 89 3.38 -21.51 -9.71
C LEU A 89 3.30 -21.54 -8.19
N ALA A 90 4.45 -21.57 -7.52
CA ALA A 90 4.50 -21.53 -6.06
C ALA A 90 3.95 -20.20 -5.51
N SER A 91 4.17 -19.08 -6.20
CA SER A 91 3.57 -17.79 -5.84
C SER A 91 2.05 -17.81 -5.92
N LEU A 92 1.50 -18.38 -7.01
CA LEU A 92 0.05 -18.47 -7.20
C LEU A 92 -0.59 -19.40 -6.17
N GLU A 93 0.01 -20.57 -5.92
CA GLU A 93 -0.48 -21.52 -4.92
C GLU A 93 -0.47 -20.88 -3.53
N LYS A 94 0.64 -20.24 -3.15
CA LYS A 94 0.74 -19.55 -1.85
C LYS A 94 -0.30 -18.44 -1.72
N TYR A 95 -0.51 -17.63 -2.77
CA TYR A 95 -1.53 -16.59 -2.78
C TYR A 95 -2.95 -17.16 -2.64
N SER A 96 -3.21 -18.29 -3.30
CA SER A 96 -4.48 -19.01 -3.17
C SER A 96 -4.73 -19.42 -1.72
N GLU A 97 -3.74 -20.02 -1.06
CA GLU A 97 -3.86 -20.44 0.34
C GLU A 97 -4.00 -19.26 1.31
N THR A 98 -3.23 -18.17 1.11
CA THR A 98 -3.14 -17.09 2.11
C THR A 98 -4.19 -16.00 1.93
N ALA A 99 -4.69 -15.76 0.72
CA ALA A 99 -5.55 -14.62 0.42
C ALA A 99 -6.88 -14.98 -0.27
N VAL A 100 -6.92 -16.09 -1.03
CA VAL A 100 -8.14 -16.48 -1.78
C VAL A 100 -9.04 -17.38 -0.95
N LYS A 101 -8.52 -18.51 -0.45
CA LYS A 101 -9.31 -19.46 0.34
C LYS A 101 -9.90 -18.85 1.62
N PRO A 102 -9.13 -18.12 2.46
CA PRO A 102 -9.66 -17.47 3.66
C PRO A 102 -10.22 -16.06 3.38
N ARG A 103 -10.55 -15.71 2.13
CA ARG A 103 -10.90 -14.33 1.76
C ARG A 103 -12.04 -13.74 2.61
N GLU A 104 -13.12 -14.50 2.81
CA GLU A 104 -14.28 -14.00 3.55
C GLU A 104 -13.95 -13.71 5.01
N SER A 105 -13.18 -14.59 5.67
CA SER A 105 -12.77 -14.39 7.06
C SER A 105 -11.77 -13.26 7.21
N ILE A 106 -10.85 -13.09 6.25
CA ILE A 106 -9.95 -11.94 6.18
C ILE A 106 -10.75 -10.65 6.05
N LEU A 107 -11.67 -10.56 5.09
CA LEU A 107 -12.47 -9.36 4.89
C LEU A 107 -13.28 -9.01 6.14
N ALA A 108 -13.96 -9.98 6.75
CA ALA A 108 -14.73 -9.75 7.98
C ALA A 108 -13.83 -9.22 9.11
N THR A 109 -12.66 -9.83 9.32
CA THR A 109 -11.69 -9.42 10.35
C THR A 109 -11.16 -8.01 10.09
N GLU A 110 -10.82 -7.69 8.84
CA GLU A 110 -10.29 -6.38 8.49
C GLU A 110 -11.35 -5.28 8.57
N ILE A 111 -12.59 -5.55 8.17
CA ILE A 111 -13.70 -4.61 8.32
C ILE A 111 -13.94 -4.29 9.80
N GLU A 112 -13.99 -5.31 10.66
CA GLU A 112 -14.17 -5.12 12.10
C GLU A 112 -13.01 -4.30 12.68
N TRP A 113 -11.78 -4.65 12.33
CA TRP A 113 -10.59 -3.96 12.82
C TRP A 113 -10.54 -2.50 12.37
N LEU A 114 -10.76 -2.21 11.08
CA LEU A 114 -10.79 -0.85 10.53
C LEU A 114 -11.82 0.05 11.24
N ASN A 115 -12.99 -0.51 11.54
CA ASN A 115 -14.03 0.19 12.30
C ASN A 115 -13.63 0.41 13.76
N SER A 116 -12.98 -0.57 14.40
CA SER A 116 -12.53 -0.48 15.80
C SER A 116 -11.53 0.67 16.02
N ILE A 117 -10.63 0.90 15.07
CA ILE A 117 -9.64 1.99 15.13
C ILE A 117 -10.20 3.31 14.59
N LYS A 118 -11.44 3.31 14.08
CA LYS A 118 -12.09 4.46 13.44
C LYS A 118 -11.24 5.05 12.30
N ALA A 119 -10.73 4.18 11.43
CA ALA A 119 -9.87 4.62 10.34
C ALA A 119 -10.58 5.62 9.41
N ASP A 120 -9.94 6.76 9.16
CA ASP A 120 -10.41 7.77 8.21
C ASP A 120 -10.00 7.44 6.77
N LEU A 121 -8.83 6.80 6.61
CA LEU A 121 -8.28 6.44 5.31
C LEU A 121 -7.48 5.14 5.37
N VAL A 122 -7.71 4.28 4.38
CA VAL A 122 -6.90 3.08 4.15
C VAL A 122 -5.88 3.37 3.05
N VAL A 123 -4.60 3.09 3.32
CA VAL A 123 -3.52 3.19 2.35
C VAL A 123 -2.98 1.80 2.08
N SER A 124 -2.92 1.40 0.82
CA SER A 124 -2.45 0.07 0.41
C SER A 124 -1.18 0.20 -0.42
N ASP A 125 -0.08 -0.40 0.04
CA ASP A 125 1.07 -0.71 -0.81
C ASP A 125 0.80 -1.95 -1.66
N VAL A 126 -0.26 -1.86 -2.48
CA VAL A 126 -0.73 -2.88 -3.43
C VAL A 126 -1.07 -4.23 -2.77
N VAL A 127 -1.55 -4.22 -1.52
CA VAL A 127 -2.08 -5.42 -0.86
C VAL A 127 -3.49 -5.72 -1.43
N PRO A 128 -3.71 -6.85 -2.14
CA PRO A 128 -4.90 -7.02 -3.00
C PRO A 128 -6.26 -6.99 -2.30
N VAL A 129 -6.33 -7.46 -1.05
CA VAL A 129 -7.60 -7.59 -0.29
C VAL A 129 -8.06 -6.28 0.36
N VAL A 130 -7.14 -5.32 0.50
CA VAL A 130 -7.31 -4.16 1.39
C VAL A 130 -8.30 -3.14 0.85
N CYS A 131 -8.24 -2.84 -0.44
CA CYS A 131 -9.18 -1.90 -1.06
C CYS A 131 -10.63 -2.41 -0.98
N ARG A 132 -10.81 -3.74 -1.06
CA ARG A 132 -12.13 -4.35 -0.89
C ARG A 132 -12.61 -4.24 0.56
N ALA A 133 -11.77 -4.57 1.53
CA ALA A 133 -12.11 -4.43 2.95
C ALA A 133 -12.47 -2.98 3.31
N ALA A 134 -11.72 -2.00 2.78
CA ALA A 134 -12.01 -0.58 2.96
C ALA A 134 -13.38 -0.18 2.36
N ALA A 135 -13.67 -0.63 1.13
CA ALA A 135 -14.94 -0.35 0.47
C ALA A 135 -16.13 -0.95 1.24
N ASP A 136 -16.00 -2.21 1.68
CA ASP A 136 -17.03 -2.89 2.47
C ASP A 136 -17.21 -2.24 3.86
N ALA A 137 -16.16 -1.62 4.42
CA ALA A 137 -16.23 -0.81 5.64
C ALA A 137 -16.72 0.63 5.42
N GLY A 138 -16.94 1.07 4.18
CA GLY A 138 -17.33 2.46 3.86
C GLY A 138 -16.20 3.49 4.03
N ILE A 139 -14.94 3.05 4.01
CA ILE A 139 -13.76 3.90 4.22
C ILE A 139 -13.06 4.15 2.88
N ARG A 140 -12.61 5.39 2.67
CA ARG A 140 -11.86 5.75 1.46
C ARG A 140 -10.52 5.01 1.44
N SER A 141 -10.10 4.53 0.28
CA SER A 141 -8.80 3.88 0.10
C SER A 141 -7.99 4.47 -1.04
N VAL A 142 -6.66 4.45 -0.88
CA VAL A 142 -5.69 4.86 -1.89
C VAL A 142 -4.62 3.79 -2.04
N CYS A 143 -4.26 3.47 -3.28
CA CYS A 143 -3.12 2.61 -3.58
C CYS A 143 -1.86 3.45 -3.79
N VAL A 144 -0.76 3.04 -3.18
CA VAL A 144 0.58 3.61 -3.37
C VAL A 144 1.44 2.52 -3.99
N THR A 145 1.94 2.73 -5.20
CA THR A 145 2.75 1.76 -5.94
C THR A 145 4.06 2.38 -6.40
N ASN A 146 5.10 1.55 -6.57
CA ASN A 146 6.39 1.95 -7.15
C ASN A 146 6.30 2.16 -8.66
N PHE A 147 5.42 1.39 -9.31
CA PHE A 147 5.31 1.36 -10.76
C PHE A 147 3.85 1.52 -11.14
N SER A 148 3.60 2.44 -12.06
CA SER A 148 2.35 2.52 -12.77
C SER A 148 2.29 1.40 -13.81
N TRP A 149 1.07 1.05 -14.24
CA TRP A 149 0.84 -0.07 -15.14
C TRP A 149 1.63 0.09 -16.46
N ASP A 150 1.78 1.31 -16.93
CA ASP A 150 2.60 1.67 -18.09
C ASP A 150 4.07 1.27 -17.93
N PHE A 151 4.68 1.44 -16.75
CA PHE A 151 6.06 1.03 -16.52
C PHE A 151 6.25 -0.49 -16.62
N ILE A 152 5.30 -1.27 -16.10
CA ILE A 152 5.35 -2.73 -16.12
C ILE A 152 5.18 -3.26 -17.56
N TYR A 153 4.28 -2.65 -18.34
CA TYR A 153 3.95 -3.12 -19.69
C TYR A 153 4.78 -2.47 -20.80
N ALA A 154 5.53 -1.40 -20.51
CA ALA A 154 6.38 -0.72 -21.50
C ALA A 154 7.32 -1.70 -22.19
N GLU A 155 8.02 -2.57 -21.45
CA GLU A 155 8.94 -3.54 -22.03
C GLU A 155 8.22 -4.60 -22.88
N TYR A 156 7.04 -5.05 -22.47
CA TYR A 156 6.24 -6.02 -23.23
C TYR A 156 5.72 -5.43 -24.55
N VAL A 157 5.29 -4.17 -24.54
CA VAL A 157 4.84 -3.47 -25.75
C VAL A 157 6.00 -3.15 -26.70
N MET A 158 7.18 -2.82 -26.16
CA MET A 158 8.39 -2.65 -26.96
C MET A 158 8.85 -3.97 -27.62
N ALA A 159 8.68 -5.10 -26.94
CA ALA A 159 9.04 -6.42 -27.46
C ALA A 159 8.07 -6.98 -28.52
N THR A 160 6.79 -6.59 -28.50
CA THR A 160 5.73 -7.14 -29.37
C THR A 160 5.39 -6.29 -30.60
N GLY A 161 6.04 -5.13 -30.77
CA GLY A 161 5.81 -4.22 -31.88
C GLY A 161 4.55 -3.35 -31.71
N ASN A 162 4.43 -2.31 -32.56
CA ASN A 162 3.48 -1.19 -32.43
C ASN A 162 1.98 -1.51 -32.29
N HIS A 163 1.57 -2.79 -32.38
CA HIS A 163 0.17 -3.22 -32.31
C HIS A 163 -0.48 -3.07 -30.93
N HIS A 164 0.30 -2.81 -29.88
CA HIS A 164 -0.20 -2.72 -28.50
C HIS A 164 0.03 -1.36 -27.82
N ARG A 165 0.51 -0.34 -28.55
CA ARG A 165 0.75 1.00 -27.98
C ARG A 165 -0.49 1.65 -27.36
N SER A 166 -1.67 1.45 -27.96
CA SER A 166 -2.94 1.99 -27.44
C SER A 166 -3.36 1.38 -26.10
N ILE A 167 -2.79 0.24 -25.70
CA ILE A 167 -3.09 -0.43 -24.43
C ILE A 167 -2.38 0.26 -23.27
N VAL A 168 -1.20 0.84 -23.49
CA VAL A 168 -0.36 1.44 -22.43
C VAL A 168 -0.78 2.86 -22.07
N TRP A 169 -1.37 3.62 -23.01
CA TRP A 169 -1.73 5.03 -22.84
C TRP A 169 -3.20 5.27 -22.51
N GLN A 170 -3.85 4.40 -21.74
CA GLN A 170 -5.29 4.53 -21.43
C GLN A 170 -5.66 5.68 -20.47
N TRP A 171 -4.71 6.53 -20.06
CA TRP A 171 -4.94 7.64 -19.12
C TRP A 171 -4.85 9.05 -19.72
N GLU A 172 -4.81 9.21 -21.04
CA GLU A 172 -4.94 10.54 -21.68
C GLU A 172 -6.40 11.00 -21.89
N ALA A 173 -7.37 10.49 -21.14
CA ALA A 173 -8.73 11.00 -21.17
C ALA A 173 -9.39 10.94 -19.79
N GLY A 174 -9.52 12.10 -19.15
CA GLY A 174 -10.28 12.30 -17.91
C GLY A 174 -9.80 13.48 -17.10
#